data_AF-X1GW44-F1
#
_entry.id   AF-X1GW44-F1
#
_cell.length_a   1.000
_cell.length_b   1.000
_cell.length_c   1.000
_cell.angle_alpha   90.00
_cell.angle_beta   90.00
_cell.angle_gamma   90.00
#
_symmetry.space_group_name_H-M   'P 1'
#
loop_
_entity.id
_entity.type
_entity.pdbx_description
1 polymer ?
#
loop_
_entity_poly.entity_id
_entity_poly.type
_entity_poly.pdbx_seq_one_letter_code
_entity_poly.pdbx_strand_id
1 'polypeptide(L)'
;MNFADKVDFSKKMIEIATVVGRTIDDVDINVYFNRLAEYPLDLVCKAFDRALDARDHEDMYLATLVPTDGEVRKAISAILAEEGAPDATIG
;
A
#
# COMPACT_ATOMS: atom_id res chain seq x y z
N MET A 1 -2.40 9.86 -8.39
CA MET A 1 -3.24 8.96 -9.21
C MET A 1 -4.32 9.76 -9.90
N ASN A 2 -4.71 9.34 -11.10
CA ASN A 2 -5.81 9.92 -11.87
C ASN A 2 -6.98 8.92 -11.97
N PHE A 3 -8.13 9.35 -12.51
CA PHE A 3 -9.30 8.48 -12.62
C PHE A 3 -9.06 7.20 -13.44
N ALA A 4 -8.17 7.22 -14.43
CA ALA A 4 -7.85 6.04 -15.22
C ALA A 4 -7.13 4.95 -14.39
N ASP A 5 -6.37 5.36 -13.37
CA ASP A 5 -5.68 4.45 -12.44
C ASP A 5 -6.65 3.66 -11.55
N LYS A 6 -7.93 4.09 -11.45
CA LYS A 6 -8.90 3.55 -10.50
C LYS A 6 -9.14 2.05 -10.70
N VAL A 7 -9.21 1.58 -11.95
CA VAL A 7 -9.46 0.16 -12.23
C VAL A 7 -8.31 -0.71 -11.75
N ASP A 8 -7.07 -0.28 -11.97
CA ASP A 8 -5.89 -1.04 -11.56
C ASP A 8 -5.65 -0.93 -10.05
N PHE A 9 -5.96 0.23 -9.46
CA PHE A 9 -6.02 0.39 -8.01
C PHE A 9 -7.03 -0.58 -7.36
N SER A 10 -8.25 -0.67 -7.90
CA SER A 10 -9.27 -1.61 -7.42
C SER A 10 -8.79 -3.07 -7.50
N LYS A 11 -8.15 -3.48 -8.61
CA LYS A 11 -7.58 -4.83 -8.73
C LYS A 11 -6.54 -5.09 -7.65
N LYS A 12 -5.66 -4.12 -7.37
CA LYS A 12 -4.66 -4.26 -6.32
C LYS A 12 -5.31 -4.40 -4.94
N MET A 13 -6.31 -3.59 -4.61
CA MET A 13 -7.02 -3.70 -3.33
C MET A 13 -7.70 -5.07 -3.15
N ILE A 14 -8.30 -5.62 -4.22
CA ILE A 14 -8.90 -6.95 -4.21
C ILE A 14 -7.84 -8.04 -3.99
N GLU A 15 -6.69 -7.93 -4.64
CA GLU A 15 -5.55 -8.84 -4.44
C GLU A 15 -5.08 -8.83 -2.98
N ILE A 16 -4.84 -7.64 -2.42
CA ILE A 16 -4.43 -7.46 -1.02
C ILE A 16 -5.48 -8.05 -0.06
N ALA A 17 -6.76 -7.76 -0.29
CA ALA A 17 -7.85 -8.31 0.52
C ALA A 17 -7.88 -9.84 0.47
N THR A 18 -7.67 -10.42 -0.72
CA THR A 18 -7.60 -11.87 -0.93
C THR A 18 -6.44 -12.49 -0.15
N VAL A 19 -5.26 -11.87 -0.17
CA VAL A 19 -4.06 -12.34 0.57
C VAL A 19 -4.35 -12.43 2.07
N VAL A 20 -5.06 -11.45 2.63
CA VAL A 20 -5.40 -11.42 4.06
C VAL A 20 -6.71 -12.14 4.40
N GLY A 21 -7.29 -12.89 3.45
CA GLY A 21 -8.49 -13.69 3.65
C GLY A 21 -9.77 -12.87 3.84
N ARG A 22 -9.85 -11.68 3.25
CA ARG A 22 -10.98 -10.74 3.35
C ARG A 22 -11.58 -10.41 2.00
N THR A 23 -12.80 -9.94 2.03
CA THR A 23 -13.42 -9.20 0.93
C THR A 23 -13.31 -7.71 1.22
N ILE A 24 -13.16 -6.91 0.18
CA ILE A 24 -13.23 -5.45 0.25
C ILE A 24 -14.28 -4.96 -0.74
N ASP A 25 -15.07 -3.96 -0.35
CA ASP A 25 -16.10 -3.41 -1.20
C ASP A 25 -15.65 -2.14 -1.94
N ASP A 26 -16.44 -1.73 -2.93
CA ASP A 26 -16.13 -0.55 -3.73
C ASP A 26 -16.11 0.75 -2.91
N VAL A 27 -16.86 0.83 -1.80
CA VAL A 27 -16.88 2.03 -0.94
C VAL A 27 -15.53 2.19 -0.26
N ASP A 28 -15.01 1.12 0.33
CA ASP A 28 -13.69 1.10 0.96
C ASP A 28 -12.58 1.37 -0.07
N ILE A 29 -12.63 0.73 -1.24
CA ILE A 29 -11.67 0.99 -2.32
C ILE A 29 -11.68 2.47 -2.72
N ASN A 30 -12.86 3.08 -2.86
CA ASN A 30 -12.99 4.50 -3.17
C ASN A 30 -12.40 5.40 -2.07
N VAL A 31 -12.57 5.03 -0.80
CA VAL A 31 -11.97 5.76 0.32
C VAL A 31 -10.45 5.71 0.24
N TYR A 32 -9.86 4.54 0.04
CA TYR A 32 -8.41 4.39 -0.12
C TYR A 32 -7.88 5.17 -1.33
N PHE A 33 -8.55 5.04 -2.48
CA PHE A 33 -8.17 5.74 -3.71
C PHE A 33 -8.10 7.26 -3.50
N ASN A 34 -9.14 7.84 -2.88
CA ASN A 34 -9.17 9.28 -2.59
C ASN A 34 -8.10 9.70 -1.58
N ARG A 35 -7.88 8.90 -0.52
CA ARG A 35 -6.88 9.19 0.51
C ARG A 35 -5.44 9.09 0.00
N LEU A 36 -5.19 8.31 -1.04
CA LEU A 36 -3.85 8.08 -1.58
C LEU A 36 -3.65 8.74 -2.95
N ALA A 37 -4.64 9.49 -3.45
CA ALA A 37 -4.64 10.10 -4.77
C ALA A 37 -3.47 11.06 -5.02
N GLU A 38 -2.86 11.61 -3.97
CA GLU A 38 -1.67 12.46 -4.03
C GLU A 38 -0.41 11.72 -4.53
N TYR A 39 -0.38 10.39 -4.40
CA TYR A 39 0.76 9.56 -4.80
C TYR A 39 0.52 8.89 -6.17
N PRO A 40 1.56 8.53 -6.94
CA PRO A 40 1.40 7.75 -8.17
C PRO A 40 0.98 6.31 -7.90
N LEU A 41 0.22 5.68 -8.82
CA LEU A 41 -0.33 4.33 -8.65
C LEU A 41 0.76 3.30 -8.33
N ASP A 42 1.86 3.31 -9.09
CA ASP A 42 2.98 2.37 -8.92
C ASP A 42 3.56 2.40 -7.50
N LEU A 43 3.77 3.60 -6.96
CA LEU A 43 4.29 3.79 -5.61
C LEU A 43 3.30 3.28 -4.55
N VAL A 44 2.01 3.54 -4.74
CA VAL A 44 0.98 3.06 -3.82
C VAL A 44 0.88 1.53 -3.84
N CYS A 45 0.92 0.90 -5.02
CA CYS A 45 0.93 -0.56 -5.14
C CYS A 45 2.12 -1.18 -4.41
N LYS A 46 3.35 -0.67 -4.65
CA LYS A 46 4.56 -1.10 -3.95
C LYS A 46 4.45 -0.90 -2.43
N ALA A 47 3.84 0.19 -2.00
CA ALA A 47 3.66 0.49 -0.59
C ALA A 47 2.67 -0.46 0.09
N PHE A 48 1.62 -0.93 -0.60
CA PHE A 48 0.75 -1.98 -0.08
C PHE A 48 1.49 -3.29 0.14
N ASP A 49 2.30 -3.70 -0.82
CA ASP A 49 3.12 -4.91 -0.72
C ASP A 49 4.10 -4.81 0.44
N ARG A 50 4.82 -3.69 0.52
CA ARG A 50 5.76 -3.46 1.61
C ARG A 50 5.09 -3.33 2.98
N ALA A 51 3.88 -2.77 3.04
CA ALA A 51 3.12 -2.70 4.28
C ALA A 51 2.65 -4.09 4.74
N LEU A 52 2.32 -5.00 3.82
CA LEU A 52 2.06 -6.40 4.14
C LEU A 52 3.33 -7.10 4.65
N ASP A 53 4.45 -6.96 3.93
CA ASP A 53 5.71 -7.62 4.29
C ASP A 53 6.29 -7.11 5.63
N ALA A 54 6.01 -5.85 5.97
CA ALA A 54 6.46 -5.24 7.23
C ALA A 54 5.60 -5.66 8.44
N ARG A 55 4.46 -6.33 8.23
CA ARG A 55 3.64 -6.82 9.33
C ARG A 55 4.25 -8.09 9.89
N ASP A 56 4.26 -8.15 11.21
CA ASP A 56 4.60 -9.36 11.92
C ASP A 56 3.45 -10.37 11.77
N HIS A 57 3.69 -11.43 11.01
CA HIS A 57 2.70 -12.48 10.77
C HIS A 57 2.40 -13.32 12.02
N GLU A 58 3.15 -13.15 13.12
CA GLU A 58 2.83 -13.76 14.42
C GLU A 58 1.62 -13.10 15.08
N ASP A 59 1.32 -11.83 14.75
CA ASP A 59 0.06 -11.18 15.13
C ASP A 59 -1.07 -11.63 14.18
N MET A 60 -1.74 -12.71 14.58
CA MET A 60 -2.87 -13.28 13.85
C MET A 60 -4.00 -12.28 13.57
N TYR A 61 -4.14 -11.21 14.37
CA TYR A 61 -5.15 -10.20 14.12
C TYR A 61 -4.73 -9.31 12.94
N LEU A 62 -3.50 -8.77 12.97
CA LEU A 62 -2.96 -7.92 11.90
C LEU A 62 -2.80 -8.67 10.57
N ALA A 63 -2.51 -9.97 10.61
CA ALA A 63 -2.41 -10.81 9.41
C ALA A 63 -3.72 -10.91 8.60
N THR A 64 -4.88 -10.61 9.21
CA THR A 64 -6.20 -10.72 8.56
C THR A 64 -6.79 -9.38 8.12
N LEU A 65 -6.05 -8.28 8.26
CA LEU A 65 -6.53 -6.94 7.93
C LEU A 65 -5.91 -6.44 6.64
N VAL A 66 -6.61 -5.59 5.90
CA VAL A 66 -5.96 -4.81 4.83
C VAL A 66 -5.02 -3.77 5.47
N PRO A 67 -3.84 -3.48 4.89
CA PRO A 67 -2.99 -2.35 5.30
C PRO A 67 -3.78 -1.06 5.41
N THR A 68 -3.70 -0.42 6.58
CA THR A 68 -4.32 0.88 6.83
C THR A 68 -3.64 1.98 6.02
N ASP A 69 -4.33 3.10 5.80
CA ASP A 69 -3.73 4.25 5.13
C ASP A 69 -2.45 4.76 5.82
N GLY A 70 -2.37 4.68 7.15
CA GLY A 70 -1.16 5.00 7.91
C GLY A 70 0.01 4.07 7.61
N GLU A 71 -0.22 2.76 7.51
CA GLU A 71 0.80 1.78 7.16
C GLU A 71 1.29 1.97 5.73
N VAL A 72 0.37 2.21 4.79
CA VAL A 72 0.72 2.49 3.39
C VAL A 72 1.53 3.77 3.28
N ARG A 73 1.14 4.87 3.96
CA ARG A 73 1.92 6.12 3.96
C ARG A 73 3.31 5.97 4.59
N LYS A 74 3.43 5.14 5.63
CA LYS A 74 4.72 4.79 6.23
C LYS A 74 5.59 4.02 5.22
N ALA A 75 5.03 3.06 4.50
CA ALA A 75 5.73 2.31 3.47
C ALA A 75 6.13 3.21 2.28
N ILE A 76 5.26 4.13 1.84
CA ILE A 76 5.59 5.15 0.83
C ILE A 76 6.81 5.98 1.27
N SER A 77 6.79 6.46 2.51
CA SER A 77 7.89 7.27 3.06
C SER A 77 9.21 6.48 3.09
N ALA A 78 9.16 5.19 3.43
CA ALA A 78 10.32 4.32 3.41
C ALA A 78 10.87 4.10 1.99
N ILE A 79 10.00 3.81 1.02
CA ILE A 79 10.39 3.62 -0.39
C ILE A 79 11.05 4.90 -0.94
N LEU A 80 10.44 6.07 -0.70
CA LEU A 80 10.99 7.35 -1.14
C LEU A 80 12.32 7.68 -0.47
N ALA A 81 12.50 7.31 0.80
CA ALA A 81 13.78 7.47 1.49
C ALA A 81 14.88 6.56 0.92
N GLU A 82 14.52 5.35 0.47
CA GLU A 82 15.46 4.42 -0.19
C GLU A 82 15.83 4.89 -1.60
N GLU A 83 14.87 5.37 -2.38
CA GLU A 83 15.11 5.89 -3.74
C GLU A 83 15.81 7.27 -3.73
N GLY A 84 15.59 8.05 -2.67
CA GLY A 84 16.17 9.38 -2.47
C GLY A 84 17.44 9.40 -1.61
N ALA A 85 17.87 8.26 -1.05
CA ALA A 85 19.11 8.19 -0.30
C ALA A 85 20.27 8.45 -1.27
N PRO A 86 21.04 9.54 -1.10
CA PRO A 86 22.33 9.61 -1.77
C PRO A 86 23.14 8.42 -1.29
N ASP A 87 23.69 7.67 -2.24
CA ASP A 87 24.64 6.59 -2.04
C ASP A 87 25.71 7.02 -1.01
N ALA A 88 25.49 6.66 0.25
CA ALA A 88 26.41 6.92 1.35
C ALA A 88 27.47 5.82 1.39
N THR A 89 28.10 5.56 0.24
CA THR A 89 29.21 4.61 0.10
C THR A 89 30.45 5.25 -0.54
N ILE A 90 30.65 6.56 -0.32
CA ILE A 90 31.96 7.19 -0.52
C ILE A 90 32.35 7.93 0.77
N GLY A 91 33.17 7.27 1.58
CA GLY A 91 33.79 7.79 2.80
C GLY A 91 34.76 6.78 3.39
#